data_AF-F9CWY0-F1
#
_entry.id   AF-F9CWY0-F1
#
_cell.length_a   1.000
_cell.length_b   1.000
_cell.length_c   1.000
_cell.angle_alpha   90.00
_cell.angle_beta   90.00
_cell.angle_gamma   90.00
#
_symmetry.space_group_name_H-M   'P 1'
#
loop_
_entity.id
_entity.type
_entity.pdbx_description
1 polymer ?
#
loop_
_entity_poly.entity_id
_entity_poly.type
_entity_poly.pdbx_seq_one_letter_code
_entity_poly.pdbx_strand_id
1 'polypeptide(L)'
;MNQNNTIAWSKDYFLQLSDFKADSNPAAFEDSHSTIKYSYIWTVNSEGFGDEIKFFIENIVLTTEFYPMLSWIRQSQETILLLKHEQGHFDLAELLKPKITRHLEDVFLWKKFSTRGQNQEQQKQHARESSGLMIANEIEKWEKYLFDERQEYDAQTNYGQILEKQQKFDDMFKKLRM
;
A
#
# COMPACT_ATOMS: atom_id res chain seq x y z
N MET A 1 -16.96 -13.29 10.24
CA MET A 1 -15.56 -13.75 10.18
C MET A 1 -14.91 -13.03 9.01
N ASN A 2 -14.26 -11.89 9.22
CA ASN A 2 -13.50 -11.23 8.15
C ASN A 2 -12.14 -11.92 8.08
N GLN A 3 -12.00 -12.91 7.20
CA GLN A 3 -10.68 -13.34 6.76
C GLN A 3 -10.14 -12.19 5.93
N ASN A 4 -9.25 -11.37 6.50
CA ASN A 4 -8.43 -10.45 5.71
C ASN A 4 -7.59 -11.31 4.78
N ASN A 5 -8.08 -11.48 3.55
CA ASN A 5 -7.53 -12.38 2.54
C ASN A 5 -6.36 -11.73 1.79
N THR A 6 -5.58 -10.92 2.50
CA THR A 6 -4.45 -10.14 2.00
C THR A 6 -3.14 -10.73 2.53
N ILE A 7 -2.06 -10.53 1.79
CA ILE A 7 -0.72 -10.94 2.18
C ILE A 7 0.05 -9.68 2.50
N ALA A 8 0.39 -9.48 3.77
CA ALA A 8 1.26 -8.39 4.18
C ALA A 8 2.70 -8.67 3.72
N TRP A 9 3.39 -7.64 3.26
CA TRP A 9 4.79 -7.77 2.90
C TRP A 9 5.60 -8.15 4.15
N SER A 10 6.48 -9.13 4.01
CA SER A 10 7.44 -9.48 5.05
C SER A 10 8.73 -9.94 4.40
N LYS A 11 9.85 -9.76 5.09
CA LYS A 11 11.17 -10.19 4.61
C LYS A 11 11.26 -11.71 4.34
N ASP A 12 10.44 -12.51 5.01
CA ASP A 12 10.50 -13.97 4.98
C ASP A 12 9.53 -14.59 3.96
N TYR A 13 8.63 -13.79 3.38
CA TYR A 13 7.64 -14.26 2.41
C TYR A 13 7.89 -13.73 1.01
N PHE A 14 7.87 -14.64 0.03
CA PHE A 14 7.89 -14.35 -1.39
C PHE A 14 6.60 -14.88 -2.01
N LEU A 15 6.01 -14.10 -2.92
CA LEU A 15 4.81 -14.48 -3.65
C LEU A 15 5.04 -15.81 -4.37
N GLN A 16 4.04 -16.66 -4.31
CA GLN A 16 3.98 -17.94 -4.98
C GLN A 16 2.87 -17.90 -6.03
N LEU A 17 2.92 -18.76 -7.05
CA LEU A 17 1.84 -18.84 -8.04
C LEU A 17 0.46 -19.07 -7.39
N SER A 18 0.40 -19.83 -6.29
CA SER A 18 -0.84 -20.07 -5.53
C SER A 18 -1.43 -18.83 -4.84
N ASP A 19 -0.67 -17.73 -4.77
CA ASP A 19 -1.17 -16.45 -4.24
C ASP A 19 -1.99 -15.69 -5.27
N PHE A 20 -1.91 -16.03 -6.55
CA PHE A 20 -2.69 -15.42 -7.62
C PHE A 20 -3.99 -16.20 -7.79
N LYS A 21 -5.06 -15.73 -7.14
CA LYS A 21 -6.32 -16.49 -6.98
C LYS A 21 -7.47 -15.98 -7.84
N ALA A 22 -7.30 -14.81 -8.48
CA ALA A 22 -8.30 -14.30 -9.40
C ALA A 22 -8.22 -15.04 -10.75
N ASP A 23 -9.36 -15.14 -11.44
CA ASP A 23 -9.37 -15.62 -12.82
C ASP A 23 -8.76 -14.55 -13.74
N SER A 24 -7.85 -14.97 -14.60
CA SER A 24 -7.29 -14.08 -15.62
C SER A 24 -8.39 -13.62 -16.58
N ASN A 25 -8.44 -12.33 -16.89
CA ASN A 25 -9.36 -11.82 -17.90
C ASN A 25 -8.87 -12.26 -19.30
N PRO A 26 -9.62 -13.10 -20.05
CA PRO A 26 -9.17 -13.57 -21.36
C PRO A 26 -8.98 -12.45 -22.39
N ALA A 27 -9.68 -11.32 -22.20
CA ALA A 27 -9.59 -10.15 -23.07
C ALA A 27 -8.50 -9.15 -22.64
N ALA A 28 -7.87 -9.34 -21.48
CA ALA A 28 -6.73 -8.52 -21.07
C ALA A 28 -5.54 -8.80 -21.98
N PHE A 29 -4.80 -7.75 -22.32
CA PHE A 29 -3.54 -7.87 -23.05
C PHE A 29 -2.41 -8.35 -22.13
N GLU A 30 -2.49 -8.06 -20.82
CA GLU A 30 -1.45 -8.44 -19.88
C GLU A 30 -1.40 -9.96 -19.65
N ASP A 31 -0.22 -10.45 -19.28
CA ASP A 31 0.00 -11.84 -18.89
C ASP A 31 -0.16 -12.06 -17.38
N SER A 32 -0.23 -10.98 -16.61
CA SER A 32 -0.39 -10.95 -15.16
C SER A 32 -1.02 -9.64 -14.70
N HIS A 33 -1.56 -9.67 -13.48
CA HIS A 33 -2.03 -8.48 -12.80
C HIS A 33 -1.85 -8.64 -11.29
N SER A 34 -1.13 -7.72 -10.66
CA SER A 34 -0.99 -7.64 -9.20
C SER A 34 -1.72 -6.44 -8.62
N THR A 35 -2.67 -6.71 -7.73
CA THR A 35 -3.30 -5.70 -6.88
C THR A 35 -2.52 -5.57 -5.57
N ILE A 36 -1.89 -4.41 -5.39
CA ILE A 36 -1.11 -4.07 -4.19
C ILE A 36 -1.64 -2.74 -3.65
N LYS A 37 -1.85 -2.65 -2.33
CA LYS A 37 -2.35 -1.44 -1.66
C LYS A 37 -1.63 -1.20 -0.36
N TYR A 38 -1.80 -0.01 0.20
CA TYR A 38 -1.36 0.29 1.55
C TYR A 38 -2.54 0.24 2.51
N SER A 39 -2.52 -0.70 3.45
CA SER A 39 -3.41 -0.65 4.61
C SER A 39 -2.76 0.19 5.71
N TYR A 40 -3.59 0.84 6.52
CA TYR A 40 -3.11 1.70 7.59
C TYR A 40 -3.99 1.58 8.82
N ILE A 41 -3.33 1.70 9.97
CA ILE A 41 -3.98 1.91 11.27
C ILE A 41 -3.42 3.19 11.87
N TRP A 42 -4.22 3.88 12.66
CA TRP A 42 -3.83 5.11 13.34
C TRP A 42 -4.56 5.23 14.67
N THR A 43 -3.98 6.01 15.57
CA THR A 43 -4.62 6.44 16.81
C THR A 43 -5.14 7.85 16.62
N VAL A 44 -6.36 8.11 17.10
CA VAL A 44 -6.93 9.45 17.17
C VAL A 44 -7.19 9.78 18.64
N ASN A 45 -6.63 10.90 19.08
CA ASN A 45 -6.80 11.41 20.42
C ASN A 45 -7.45 12.80 20.36
N SER A 46 -8.11 13.20 21.43
CA SER A 46 -8.71 14.53 21.55
C SER A 46 -8.31 15.21 22.86
N GLU A 47 -8.13 16.52 22.78
CA GLU A 47 -7.74 17.38 23.89
C GLU A 47 -8.60 18.65 23.87
N GLY A 48 -9.00 19.10 25.07
CA GLY A 48 -9.66 20.39 25.23
C GLY A 48 -8.68 21.54 25.01
N PHE A 49 -9.09 22.54 24.25
CA PHE A 49 -8.32 23.74 23.95
C PHE A 49 -9.21 24.98 24.12
N GLY A 50 -9.28 25.49 25.35
CA GLY A 50 -10.27 26.51 25.72
C GLY A 50 -11.69 25.93 25.67
N ASP A 51 -12.58 26.62 24.97
CA ASP A 51 -13.98 26.18 24.77
C ASP A 51 -14.15 25.19 23.59
N GLU A 52 -13.06 24.86 22.89
CA GLU A 52 -13.07 23.94 21.75
C GLU A 52 -12.44 22.59 22.10
N ILE A 53 -12.93 21.51 21.49
CA ILE A 53 -12.24 20.22 21.47
C ILE A 53 -11.49 20.11 20.15
N LYS A 54 -10.19 19.81 20.22
CA LYS A 54 -9.36 19.52 19.05
C LYS A 54 -8.94 18.07 19.09
N PHE A 55 -8.70 17.48 17.93
CA PHE A 55 -8.16 16.15 17.81
C PHE A 55 -6.79 16.17 17.14
N PHE A 56 -6.02 15.13 17.37
CA PHE A 56 -4.72 14.92 16.76
C PHE A 56 -4.54 13.43 16.44
N ILE A 57 -3.69 13.15 15.46
CA ILE A 57 -3.42 11.81 14.96
C ILE A 57 -2.04 11.39 15.46
N GLU A 58 -1.95 10.15 15.94
CA GLU A 58 -0.72 9.51 16.40
C GLU A 58 -0.59 8.10 15.84
N ASN A 59 0.62 7.55 15.90
CA ASN A 59 0.92 6.14 15.62
C ASN A 59 0.32 5.65 14.29
N ILE A 60 0.61 6.36 13.19
CA ILE A 60 0.22 5.91 11.85
C ILE A 60 1.15 4.76 11.46
N VAL A 61 0.59 3.56 11.30
CA VAL A 61 1.33 2.39 10.85
C VAL A 61 0.81 1.99 9.47
N LEU A 62 1.71 1.99 8.49
CA LEU A 62 1.44 1.58 7.12
C LEU A 62 1.89 0.13 6.90
N THR A 63 1.08 -0.65 6.19
CA THR A 63 1.41 -2.02 5.78
C THR A 63 1.22 -2.14 4.27
N THR A 64 2.23 -2.66 3.58
CA THR A 64 2.15 -2.99 2.16
C THR A 64 1.44 -4.34 2.03
N GLU A 65 0.34 -4.39 1.29
CA GLU A 65 -0.49 -5.58 1.16
C GLU A 65 -0.70 -5.99 -0.29
N PHE A 66 -0.52 -7.28 -0.57
CA PHE A 66 -0.92 -7.93 -1.80
C PHE A 66 -2.32 -8.53 -1.65
N TYR A 67 -3.13 -8.46 -2.71
CA TYR A 67 -4.54 -8.88 -2.72
C TYR A 67 -4.72 -10.10 -3.65
N PRO A 68 -4.54 -11.34 -3.16
CA PRO A 68 -4.70 -12.57 -3.91
C PRO A 68 -5.95 -12.68 -4.77
N MET A 69 -7.11 -12.33 -4.22
CA MET A 69 -8.41 -12.45 -4.89
C MET A 69 -8.64 -11.41 -5.99
N LEU A 70 -7.72 -10.45 -6.12
CA LEU A 70 -7.73 -9.42 -7.16
C LEU A 70 -6.48 -9.50 -8.04
N SER A 71 -5.69 -10.57 -7.91
CA SER A 71 -4.43 -10.74 -8.62
C SER A 71 -4.42 -12.08 -9.34
N TRP A 72 -3.93 -12.08 -10.57
CA TRP A 72 -3.95 -13.25 -11.45
C TRP A 72 -2.67 -13.32 -12.29
N ILE A 73 -2.31 -14.54 -12.70
CA ILE A 73 -1.34 -14.80 -13.77
C ILE A 73 -2.05 -15.66 -14.80
N ARG A 74 -1.85 -15.35 -16.09
CA ARG A 74 -2.40 -16.16 -17.17
C ARG A 74 -1.70 -17.52 -17.17
N GLN A 75 -2.47 -18.59 -17.04
CA GLN A 75 -1.95 -19.95 -16.93
C GLN A 75 -0.97 -20.34 -18.06
N SER A 76 -1.23 -19.89 -19.29
CA SER A 76 -0.35 -20.17 -20.43
C SER A 76 0.99 -19.43 -20.41
N GLN A 77 1.18 -18.49 -19.49
CA GLN A 77 2.35 -17.60 -19.38
C GLN A 77 3.02 -17.70 -17.99
N GLU A 78 2.60 -18.65 -17.16
CA GLU A 78 3.19 -18.90 -15.85
C GLU A 78 4.66 -19.28 -15.97
N THR A 79 5.54 -18.32 -15.72
CA THR A 79 6.98 -18.51 -15.71
C THR A 79 7.58 -17.99 -14.41
N ILE A 80 8.74 -18.54 -14.03
CA ILE A 80 9.50 -18.06 -12.86
C ILE A 80 9.91 -16.60 -13.04
N LEU A 81 10.21 -16.18 -14.28
CA LEU A 81 10.57 -14.79 -14.59
C LEU A 81 9.39 -13.85 -14.36
N LEU A 82 8.18 -14.22 -14.81
CA LEU A 82 6.97 -13.43 -14.59
C LEU A 82 6.64 -13.34 -13.10
N LEU A 83 6.68 -14.46 -12.36
CA LEU A 83 6.47 -14.45 -10.91
C LEU A 83 7.47 -13.55 -10.18
N LYS A 84 8.75 -13.60 -10.59
CA LYS A 84 9.79 -12.74 -10.04
C LYS A 84 9.53 -11.26 -10.35
N HIS A 85 9.04 -10.96 -11.55
CA HIS A 85 8.67 -9.60 -11.94
C HIS A 85 7.51 -9.07 -11.09
N GLU A 86 6.47 -9.87 -10.87
CA GLU A 86 5.34 -9.54 -9.98
C GLU A 86 5.77 -9.37 -8.52
N GLN A 87 6.69 -10.21 -8.03
CA GLN A 87 7.32 -10.01 -6.72
C GLN A 87 8.03 -8.65 -6.65
N GLY A 88 8.68 -8.22 -7.74
CA GLY A 88 9.30 -6.90 -7.84
C GLY A 88 8.31 -5.75 -7.68
N HIS A 89 7.07 -5.86 -8.18
CA HIS A 89 6.03 -4.86 -7.90
C HIS A 89 5.70 -4.76 -6.41
N PHE A 90 5.64 -5.89 -5.72
CA PHE A 90 5.35 -5.92 -4.29
C PHE A 90 6.51 -5.36 -3.45
N ASP A 91 7.75 -5.69 -3.81
CA ASP A 91 8.95 -5.13 -3.20
C ASP A 91 9.11 -3.64 -3.50
N LEU A 92 8.71 -3.17 -4.69
CA LEU A 92 8.72 -1.74 -5.02
C LEU A 92 7.76 -0.95 -4.14
N ALA A 93 6.56 -1.46 -3.88
CA ALA A 93 5.63 -0.83 -2.95
C ALA A 93 6.21 -0.77 -1.53
N GLU A 94 6.83 -1.85 -1.05
CA GLU A 94 7.50 -1.84 0.24
C GLU A 94 8.69 -0.85 0.28
N LEU A 95 9.46 -0.74 -0.81
CA LEU A 95 10.57 0.21 -0.91
C LEU A 95 10.11 1.66 -0.78
N LEU A 96 8.92 1.98 -1.28
CA LEU A 96 8.34 3.32 -1.19
C LEU A 96 7.72 3.61 0.19
N LYS A 97 7.31 2.58 0.94
CA LYS A 97 6.64 2.72 2.25
C LYS A 97 7.33 3.70 3.20
N PRO A 98 8.66 3.68 3.44
CA PRO A 98 9.31 4.62 4.36
C PRO A 98 9.15 6.10 3.95
N LYS A 99 9.14 6.39 2.64
CA LYS A 99 8.91 7.73 2.10
C LYS A 99 7.48 8.18 2.39
N ILE A 100 6.52 7.28 2.20
CA ILE A 100 5.10 7.52 2.44
C ILE A 100 4.85 7.74 3.94
N THR A 101 5.39 6.88 4.80
CA THR A 101 5.28 6.99 6.25
C THR A 101 5.78 8.35 6.73
N ARG A 102 6.98 8.77 6.31
CA ARG A 102 7.53 10.08 6.68
C ARG A 102 6.63 11.24 6.23
N HIS A 103 6.07 11.17 5.03
CA HIS A 103 5.13 12.20 4.55
C HIS A 103 3.86 12.26 5.42
N LEU A 104 3.28 11.11 5.75
CA LEU A 104 2.11 11.07 6.65
C LEU A 104 2.45 11.64 8.03
N GLU A 105 3.64 11.34 8.54
CA GLU A 105 4.13 11.90 9.80
C GLU A 105 4.23 13.43 9.73
N ASP A 106 4.87 13.97 8.68
CA ASP A 106 5.01 15.41 8.46
C ASP A 106 3.65 16.12 8.26
N VAL A 107 2.69 15.43 7.65
CA VAL A 107 1.35 15.97 7.38
C VAL A 107 0.47 15.93 8.63
N PHE A 108 0.57 14.91 9.48
CA PHE A 108 -0.42 14.66 10.53
C PHE A 108 0.10 14.69 11.97
N LEU A 109 1.32 14.20 12.24
CA LEU A 109 1.80 14.08 13.62
C LEU A 109 1.91 15.45 14.28
N TRP A 110 1.46 15.52 15.53
CA TRP A 110 1.46 16.72 16.37
C TRP A 110 0.62 17.90 15.88
N LYS A 111 -0.14 17.74 14.79
CA LYS A 111 -1.08 18.76 14.31
C LYS A 111 -2.43 18.60 14.98
N LYS A 112 -3.00 19.73 15.39
CA LYS A 112 -4.32 19.81 16.01
C LYS A 112 -5.35 20.22 14.96
N PHE A 113 -6.42 19.44 14.85
CA PHE A 113 -7.52 19.64 13.92
C PHE A 113 -8.80 19.91 14.69
N SER A 114 -9.64 20.80 14.17
CA SER A 114 -10.94 21.08 14.77
C SER A 114 -11.91 19.93 14.51
N THR A 115 -12.72 19.56 15.51
CA THR A 115 -13.83 18.61 15.33
C THR A 115 -15.18 19.29 15.50
N ARG A 116 -16.21 18.72 14.87
CA ARG A 116 -17.60 19.16 14.99
C ARG A 116 -18.35 18.24 15.95
N GLY A 117 -19.43 18.72 16.54
CA GLY A 117 -20.33 17.92 17.37
C GLY A 117 -20.85 18.68 18.57
N GLN A 118 -22.06 18.36 19.01
CA GLN A 118 -22.76 19.06 20.10
C GLN A 118 -22.39 18.52 21.49
N ASN A 119 -21.80 17.32 21.54
CA ASN A 119 -21.34 16.67 22.76
C ASN A 119 -20.04 15.91 22.50
N GLN A 120 -19.40 15.47 23.59
CA GLN A 120 -18.08 14.83 23.54
C GLN A 120 -18.06 13.52 22.72
N GLU A 121 -19.12 12.72 22.77
CA GLU A 121 -19.20 11.46 22.01
C GLU A 121 -19.33 11.69 20.51
N GLN A 122 -20.18 12.64 20.09
CA GLN A 122 -20.26 13.06 18.68
C GLN A 122 -18.93 13.60 18.18
N GLN A 123 -18.24 14.41 18.99
CA GLN A 123 -16.95 14.99 18.62
C GLN A 123 -15.85 13.94 18.46
N LYS A 124 -15.83 12.89 19.30
CA LYS A 124 -14.91 11.75 19.14
C LYS A 124 -15.21 10.96 17.87
N GLN A 125 -16.48 10.65 17.60
CA GLN A 125 -16.88 9.93 16.39
C GLN A 125 -16.51 10.72 15.12
N HIS A 126 -16.81 12.01 15.09
CA HIS A 126 -16.44 12.86 13.96
C HIS A 126 -14.93 13.07 13.81
N ALA A 127 -14.17 13.11 14.91
CA ALA A 127 -12.70 13.14 14.84
C ALA A 127 -12.15 11.86 14.22
N ARG A 128 -12.72 10.69 14.56
CA ARG A 128 -12.34 9.41 13.95
C ARG A 128 -12.66 9.35 12.46
N GLU A 129 -13.87 9.77 12.06
CA GLU A 129 -14.26 9.83 10.65
C GLU A 129 -13.39 10.81 9.85
N SER A 130 -13.18 12.00 10.39
CA SER A 130 -12.39 13.05 9.73
C SER A 130 -10.93 12.62 9.58
N SER A 131 -10.31 12.11 10.65
CA SER A 131 -8.92 11.61 10.60
C SER A 131 -8.76 10.48 9.58
N GLY A 132 -9.70 9.53 9.55
CA GLY A 132 -9.69 8.45 8.57
C GLY A 132 -9.78 8.96 7.14
N LEU A 133 -10.68 9.89 6.85
CA LEU A 133 -10.82 10.49 5.52
C LEU A 133 -9.56 11.28 5.12
N MET A 134 -8.97 12.00 6.06
CA MET A 134 -7.75 12.77 5.82
C MET A 134 -6.57 11.87 5.43
N ILE A 135 -6.35 10.78 6.19
CA ILE A 135 -5.29 9.81 5.87
C ILE A 135 -5.60 9.12 4.55
N ALA A 136 -6.86 8.69 4.31
CA ALA A 136 -7.27 8.05 3.07
C ALA A 136 -6.95 8.89 1.84
N ASN A 137 -7.22 10.20 1.89
CA ASN A 137 -6.95 11.12 0.78
C ASN A 137 -5.45 11.25 0.48
N GLU A 138 -4.58 11.21 1.49
CA GLU A 138 -3.13 11.21 1.29
C GLU A 138 -2.66 9.86 0.73
N ILE A 139 -3.19 8.74 1.24
CA ILE A 139 -2.88 7.40 0.73
C ILE A 139 -3.29 7.27 -0.75
N GLU A 140 -4.45 7.79 -1.15
CA GLU A 140 -4.89 7.74 -2.55
C GLU A 140 -3.89 8.43 -3.50
N LYS A 141 -3.28 9.54 -3.06
CA LYS A 141 -2.21 10.21 -3.84
C LYS A 141 -0.97 9.33 -3.97
N TRP A 142 -0.60 8.65 -2.89
CA TRP A 142 0.54 7.72 -2.89
C TRP A 142 0.27 6.43 -3.65
N GLU A 143 -0.97 5.94 -3.69
CA GLU A 143 -1.36 4.81 -4.55
C GLU A 143 -1.28 5.18 -6.03
N LYS A 144 -1.67 6.41 -6.41
CA LYS A 144 -1.45 6.93 -7.78
C LYS A 144 0.04 7.03 -8.10
N TYR A 145 0.84 7.54 -7.18
CA TYR A 145 2.29 7.60 -7.36
C TYR A 145 2.93 6.20 -7.48
N LEU A 146 2.49 5.23 -6.67
CA LEU A 146 2.92 3.83 -6.79
C LEU A 146 2.54 3.25 -8.15
N PHE A 147 1.35 3.56 -8.67
CA PHE A 147 0.94 3.14 -10.00
C PHE A 147 1.93 3.65 -11.07
N ASP A 148 2.28 4.93 -11.02
CA ASP A 148 3.25 5.53 -11.97
C ASP A 148 4.64 4.88 -11.86
N GLU A 149 5.14 4.67 -10.64
CA GLU A 149 6.45 4.01 -10.41
C GLU A 149 6.46 2.56 -10.90
N ARG A 150 5.33 1.84 -10.79
CA ARG A 150 5.19 0.49 -11.34
C ARG A 150 5.22 0.50 -12.87
N GLN A 151 4.55 1.45 -13.51
CA GLN A 151 4.59 1.60 -14.97
C GLN A 151 6.01 1.90 -15.47
N GLU A 152 6.76 2.74 -14.74
CA GLU A 152 8.15 3.03 -15.07
C GLU A 152 9.04 1.79 -14.90
N TYR A 153 8.84 1.01 -13.82
CA TYR A 153 9.51 -0.28 -13.62
C TYR A 153 9.23 -1.27 -14.76
N ASP A 154 7.98 -1.38 -15.19
CA ASP A 154 7.57 -2.23 -16.32
C ASP A 154 8.23 -1.78 -17.62
N ALA A 155 8.17 -0.49 -17.92
CA ALA A 155 8.76 0.09 -19.12
C ALA A 155 10.29 -0.09 -19.15
N GLN A 156 10.96 0.12 -18.01
CA GLN A 156 12.40 -0.05 -17.92
C GLN A 156 12.78 -1.51 -18.15
N THR A 157 12.14 -2.43 -17.46
CA THR A 157 12.47 -3.86 -17.52
C THR A 157 11.88 -4.57 -18.74
N ASN A 158 11.03 -3.90 -19.52
CA ASN A 158 10.17 -4.52 -20.53
C ASN A 158 9.41 -5.70 -19.93
N TYR A 159 8.65 -5.46 -18.86
CA TYR A 159 7.89 -6.48 -18.13
C TYR A 159 8.77 -7.66 -17.68
N GLY A 160 9.97 -7.35 -17.16
CA GLY A 160 10.95 -8.35 -16.70
C GLY A 160 11.79 -9.04 -17.79
N GLN A 161 11.61 -8.71 -19.07
CA GLN A 161 12.35 -9.34 -20.18
C GLN A 161 13.80 -8.83 -20.32
N ILE A 162 14.10 -7.61 -19.88
CA ILE A 162 15.46 -7.04 -19.87
C ILE A 162 16.16 -7.44 -18.57
N LEU A 163 16.83 -8.59 -18.59
CA LEU A 163 17.47 -9.21 -17.43
C LEU A 163 18.43 -8.28 -16.67
N GLU A 164 19.24 -7.49 -17.38
CA GLU A 164 20.19 -6.57 -16.74
C GLU A 164 19.47 -5.51 -15.88
N LYS A 165 18.35 -4.97 -16.38
CA LYS A 165 17.59 -3.95 -15.66
C LYS A 165 16.77 -4.58 -14.53
N GLN A 166 16.16 -5.74 -14.77
CA GLN A 166 15.49 -6.51 -13.72
C GLN A 166 16.47 -6.78 -12.57
N GLN A 167 17.70 -7.20 -12.87
CA GLN A 167 18.71 -7.47 -11.84
C GLN A 167 19.08 -6.23 -11.02
N LYS A 168 19.11 -5.03 -11.63
CA LYS A 168 19.35 -3.77 -10.90
C LYS A 168 18.27 -3.52 -9.85
N PHE A 169 17.00 -3.74 -10.21
CA PHE A 169 15.89 -3.65 -9.26
C PHE A 169 15.96 -4.74 -8.20
N ASP A 170 16.24 -5.98 -8.59
CA ASP A 170 16.39 -7.09 -7.64
C ASP A 170 17.46 -6.80 -6.58
N ASP A 171 18.59 -6.18 -6.96
CA ASP A 171 19.65 -5.81 -6.03
C ASP A 171 19.24 -4.67 -5.07
N MET A 172 18.34 -3.79 -5.51
CA MET A 172 17.71 -2.81 -4.62
C MET A 172 16.75 -3.50 -3.64
N PHE A 173 15.90 -4.40 -4.13
CA PHE A 173 14.91 -5.11 -3.32
C PHE A 173 15.53 -6.07 -2.31
N LYS A 174 16.69 -6.67 -2.62
CA LYS A 174 17.45 -7.49 -1.66
C LYS A 174 17.75 -6.76 -0.36
N LYS A 175 17.93 -5.44 -0.39
CA LYS A 175 18.21 -4.64 0.83
C LYS A 175 17.02 -4.59 1.79
N LEU A 176 15.80 -4.82 1.30
CA LEU A 176 14.61 -4.94 2.16
C LEU A 176 14.63 -6.24 2.97
N ARG A 177 15.39 -7.24 2.52
CA ARG A 177 15.42 -8.60 3.06
C ARG A 177 16.61 -8.87 3.98
N MET A 178 17.52 -7.91 4.14
CA MET A 178 18.71 -7.99 5.01
C MET A 178 18.36 -7.54 6.43
#